data_AF-A0A0G2J417-F1
#
_entry.id   AF-A0A0G2J417-F1
#
_cell.length_a   1.000
_cell.length_b   1.000
_cell.length_c   1.000
_cell.angle_alpha   90.00
_cell.angle_beta   90.00
_cell.angle_gamma   90.00
#
_symmetry.space_group_name_H-M   'P 1'
#
loop_
_entity.id
_entity.type
_entity.pdbx_description
1 polymer ?
#
loop_
_entity_poly.entity_id
_entity_poly.type
_entity_poly.pdbx_seq_one_letter_code
_entity_poly.pdbx_strand_id
1 'polypeptide(L)' 'MLKRGYQGIFHKISPEHLNRYVSEFAGRHNIRFLDTVEVMLGIVAGMVGKRLKYMELAG' A
#
# COMPACT_ATOMS: atom_id res chain seq x y z
N MET A 1 -4.83 -9.25 -9.89
CA MET A 1 -4.95 -7.76 -9.97
C MET A 1 -3.75 -7.11 -10.65
N LEU A 2 -2.50 -7.43 -10.28
CA LEU A 2 -1.29 -6.75 -10.79
C LEU A 2 -1.19 -6.66 -12.33
N LYS A 3 -1.34 -7.77 -13.08
CA LYS A 3 -1.27 -7.77 -14.56
C LYS A 3 -2.29 -6.83 -15.21
N ARG A 4 -3.53 -6.83 -14.70
CA ARG A 4 -4.61 -5.94 -15.18
C ARG A 4 -4.35 -4.49 -14.79
N GLY A 5 -3.83 -4.24 -13.59
CA GLY A 5 -3.45 -2.90 -13.14
C GLY A 5 -2.31 -2.31 -13.96
N TYR A 6 -1.30 -3.12 -14.29
CA TYR A 6 -0.17 -2.71 -15.12
C TYR A 6 -0.61 -2.33 -16.55
N GLN A 7 -1.41 -3.17 -17.19
CA GLN A 7 -1.87 -2.94 -18.56
C GLN A 7 -2.95 -1.84 -18.67
N GLY A 8 -3.69 -1.57 -17.60
CA GLY A 8 -4.85 -0.66 -17.65
C GLY A 8 -4.65 0.69 -16.99
N ILE A 9 -4.20 0.74 -15.73
CA ILE A 9 -4.19 1.97 -14.93
C ILE A 9 -2.79 2.57 -14.94
N PHE A 10 -1.78 1.75 -14.67
CA PHE A 10 -0.45 2.25 -14.37
C PHE A 10 0.42 2.50 -15.61
N HIS A 11 0.13 1.89 -16.76
CA HIS A 11 0.75 2.03 -18.11
C HIS A 11 2.30 1.92 -18.19
N LYS A 12 3.04 2.42 -17.21
CA LYS A 12 4.48 2.34 -17.01
C LYS A 12 4.78 2.28 -15.49
N ILE A 13 5.41 1.18 -15.06
CA ILE A 13 5.95 1.05 -13.69
C ILE A 13 7.47 1.00 -13.82
N SER A 14 8.19 1.96 -13.23
CA SER A 14 9.65 1.89 -13.21
C SER A 14 10.11 0.78 -12.25
N PRO A 15 11.27 0.14 -12.50
CA PRO A 15 11.80 -0.91 -11.63
C PRO A 15 11.93 -0.47 -10.15
N GLU A 16 12.24 0.81 -9.95
CA GLU A 16 12.39 1.51 -8.67
C GLU A 16 11.14 1.43 -7.78
N HIS A 17 9.97 1.40 -8.41
CA HIS A 17 8.67 1.42 -7.74
C HIS A 17 7.95 0.06 -7.78
N LEU A 18 8.50 -0.91 -8.51
CA LEU A 18 7.87 -2.21 -8.73
C LEU A 18 7.55 -2.92 -7.42
N ASN A 19 8.47 -2.89 -6.46
CA ASN A 19 8.29 -3.49 -5.14
C ASN A 19 7.11 -2.89 -4.36
N ARG A 20 6.90 -1.57 -4.43
CA ARG A 20 5.79 -0.87 -3.79
C ARG A 20 4.46 -1.32 -4.38
N TYR A 21 4.36 -1.38 -5.71
CA TYR A 21 3.15 -1.86 -6.38
C TYR A 21 2.87 -3.33 -6.08
N VAL A 22 3.86 -4.21 -6.14
CA VAL A 22 3.69 -5.64 -5.78
C VAL A 22 3.13 -5.77 -4.36
N SER A 23 3.69 -5.02 -3.41
CA SER A 23 3.25 -5.03 -2.00
C SER A 23 1.81 -4.53 -1.85
N GLU A 24 1.47 -3.44 -2.54
CA GLU A 24 0.10 -2.89 -2.54
C GLU A 24 -0.92 -3.89 -3.11
N PHE A 25 -0.63 -4.47 -4.28
CA PHE A 25 -1.52 -5.42 -4.93
C PHE A 25 -1.69 -6.71 -4.11
N ALA A 26 -0.61 -7.20 -3.48
CA ALA A 26 -0.69 -8.33 -2.56
C ALA A 26 -1.55 -7.98 -1.33
N GLY A 27 -1.35 -6.81 -0.74
CA GLY A 27 -2.13 -6.32 0.39
C GLY A 27 -3.64 -6.26 0.07
N ARG A 28 -4.02 -5.59 -1.03
CA ARG A 28 -5.42 -5.50 -1.49
C ARG A 28 -6.03 -6.88 -1.75
N HIS A 29 -5.28 -7.78 -2.37
CA HIS A 29 -5.75 -9.13 -2.65
C HIS A 29 -5.99 -9.94 -1.37
N ASN A 30 -5.12 -9.79 -0.37
CA ASN A 30 -5.18 -10.54 0.87
C ASN A 30 -6.30 -10.07 1.81
N ILE A 31 -6.74 -8.82 1.73
CA ILE A 31 -7.82 -8.28 2.56
C ILE A 31 -9.17 -8.18 1.83
N ARG A 32 -9.26 -8.70 0.59
CA ARG A 32 -10.44 -8.51 -0.30
C ARG A 32 -11.77 -9.04 0.24
N PHE A 33 -11.73 -9.89 1.26
CA PHE A 33 -12.89 -10.51 1.88
C PHE A 33 -13.34 -9.80 3.16
N LEU A 34 -12.56 -8.83 3.65
CA LEU A 34 -12.91 -8.03 4.81
C LEU A 34 -13.95 -6.98 4.45
N ASP A 35 -14.76 -6.59 5.43
CA ASP A 35 -15.66 -5.46 5.31
C ASP A 35 -14.88 -4.12 5.32
N THR A 36 -15.59 -3.04 4.99
CA THR A 36 -14.97 -1.71 4.89
C THR A 36 -14.40 -1.21 6.22
N VAL A 37 -15.09 -1.46 7.34
CA VAL A 37 -14.66 -1.08 8.68
C VAL A 37 -13.42 -1.88 9.09
N GLU A 38 -13.40 -3.19 8.85
CA GLU A 38 -12.26 -4.06 9.10
C GLU A 38 -11.01 -3.60 8.31
N VAL A 39 -11.19 -3.24 7.04
CA VAL A 39 -10.12 -2.67 6.21
C VAL A 39 -9.61 -1.35 6.82
N MET A 40 -10.51 -0.44 7.20
CA MET A 40 -10.13 0.85 7.80
C MET A 40 -9.36 0.66 9.10
N LEU A 41 -9.82 -0.23 9.98
CA LEU A 41 -9.16 -0.56 11.24
C LEU A 41 -7.76 -1.14 11.01
N GLY A 42 -7.62 -2.07 10.06
CA GLY A 42 -6.33 -2.67 9.71
C GLY A 42 -5.33 -1.64 9.17
N ILE A 43 -5.80 -0.69 8.36
CA ILE A 43 -4.97 0.40 7.84
C ILE A 43 -4.48 1.30 8.98
N VAL A 44 -5.39 1.73 9.87
CA VAL A 44 -5.05 2.59 11.02
C VAL A 44 -4.07 1.90 11.95
N ALA A 45 -4.31 0.62 12.28
CA ALA A 45 -3.39 -0.16 13.10
C ALA A 45 -1.99 -0.27 12.46
N GLY A 46 -1.93 -0.45 11.14
CA GLY A 46 -0.69 -0.51 10.38
C GLY A 46 0.10 0.80 10.31
N MET A 47 -0.49 1.94 10.70
CA MET A 47 0.15 3.26 10.72
C MET A 47 0.74 3.64 12.09
N VAL A 48 0.37 2.94 13.16
CA VAL A 48 0.85 3.22 14.52
C VAL A 48 2.39 3.14 14.55
N GLY A 49 3.03 4.17 15.11
CA GLY A 49 4.49 4.25 15.22
C GLY A 49 5.25 4.54 13.93
N LYS A 50 4.58 4.61 12.76
CA LYS A 50 5.22 4.90 11.46
C LYS A 50 5.24 6.38 11.09
N ARG A 51 4.63 7.24 11.91
CA ARG A 51 4.60 8.68 11.68
C ARG A 51 5.97 9.27 12.02
N LEU A 52 6.70 9.69 10.99
CA LEU A 52 7.93 10.46 11.14
C LEU A 52 7.60 11.95 11.38
N LYS A 53 7.95 12.48 12.54
CA LYS A 53 7.82 13.93 12.83
C LYS A 53 9.04 14.68 12.29
N TYR A 54 8.87 15.96 12.00
CA TYR A 54 9.96 16.81 11.51
C TYR A 54 11.16 16.84 12.48
N MET A 55 10.89 16.90 13.79
CA MET A 55 11.92 16.84 14.83
C MET A 55 12.73 15.52 14.80
N GLU A 56 12.11 14.41 14.41
CA GLU A 56 12.76 13.09 14.29
C GLU A 56 13.51 12.92 12.96
N LEU A 57 13.20 13.73 11.95
CA LEU A 57 13.87 13.70 10.64
C LEU A 57 15.12 14.58 10.62
N ALA A 58 15.10 15.71 11.33
CA ALA A 58 16.13 16.73 11.30
C ALA A 58 17.10 16.70 12.50
N GLY A 59 16.80 15.90 13.53
CA GLY A 59 17.68 15.63 14.67
C GLY A 59 18.57 14.42 14.43
#